data_AF-A0A7M3S7M4-F1
#
_entry.id   AF-A0A7M3S7M4-F1
#
_cell.length_a   1.000
_cell.length_b   1.000
_cell.length_c   1.000
_cell.angle_alpha   90.00
_cell.angle_beta   90.00
_cell.angle_gamma   90.00
#
_symmetry.space_group_name_H-M   'P 1'
#
loop_
_entity.id
_entity.type
_entity.pdbx_description
1 polymer ?
#
loop_
_entity_poly.entity_id
_entity_poly.type
_entity_poly.pdbx_seq_one_letter_code
_entity_poly.pdbx_strand_id
1 'polypeptide(L)'
;FVVTQVGEGSPFVEELLKGLHRIVSDLETHQVHTFYEAVAAMLAAELDAGRKEVLLGRLMELPNEAWKAIMAQAASDINFLYSSQGIKEIIKIIRTNVRVCKAITSTNMKDGSGQVAPSAANGFNSQMGYIFQDMLNVYAAYTQRIAQFVEQGGEIAVKSSEVRAMRSAKRESLRLLDAFVVSATGNDASRQVVIQHFLPAMLETVLTDYQNSVSGAKESEVLSLLATIINRLKKSITQTVPRILNAVFECTLQMITKNFEDFPEHRMNFFELVKAVNEYCFESLFALPQELQKLVVDSIIWAFKHTERNVAETGLSTLFALLLNIQGDAQIAAGFYRSFYLVLLQDV
;
A
#
# COMPACT_ATOMS: atom_id res chain seq x y z
N PHE A 1 14.36 -6.29 27.17
CA PHE A 1 14.52 -7.04 25.91
C PHE A 1 15.75 -6.62 25.12
N VAL A 2 15.87 -5.33 24.77
CA VAL A 2 16.99 -4.81 23.97
C VAL A 2 18.20 -4.33 24.80
N VAL A 3 18.02 -4.15 26.11
CA VAL A 3 19.08 -3.78 27.07
C VAL A 3 19.45 -4.98 27.95
N THR A 4 20.74 -5.15 28.24
CA THR A 4 21.28 -6.19 29.12
C THR A 4 20.79 -5.98 30.54
N GLN A 5 20.17 -6.99 31.15
CA GLN A 5 19.76 -6.94 32.55
C GLN A 5 20.89 -7.41 33.48
N VAL A 6 20.77 -7.10 34.77
CA VAL A 6 21.75 -7.53 35.78
C VAL A 6 21.79 -9.06 35.85
N GLY A 7 22.97 -9.63 35.60
CA GLY A 7 23.19 -11.09 35.58
C GLY A 7 23.11 -11.74 34.20
N GLU A 8 22.77 -11.00 33.14
CA GLU A 8 22.77 -11.48 31.76
C GLU A 8 24.08 -11.16 31.03
N GLY A 9 24.54 -12.06 30.15
CA GLY A 9 25.74 -11.85 29.34
C GLY A 9 25.51 -11.05 28.05
N SER A 10 24.26 -10.99 27.58
CA SER A 10 23.84 -10.21 26.42
C SER A 10 22.33 -9.91 26.49
N PRO A 11 21.82 -8.91 25.74
CA PRO A 11 20.39 -8.64 25.70
C PRO A 11 19.60 -9.84 25.17
N PHE A 12 18.47 -10.16 25.81
CA PHE A 12 17.61 -11.30 25.46
C PHE A 12 17.31 -11.43 23.96
N VAL A 13 17.08 -10.30 23.28
CA VAL A 13 16.82 -10.29 21.82
C VAL A 13 17.96 -10.92 21.01
N GLU A 14 19.21 -10.77 21.44
CA GLU A 14 20.37 -11.33 20.73
C GLU A 14 20.48 -12.84 20.91
N GLU A 15 20.13 -13.34 22.09
CA GLU A 15 20.06 -14.78 22.37
C GLU A 15 18.92 -15.43 21.59
N LEU A 16 17.77 -14.76 21.54
CA LEU A 16 16.62 -15.18 20.75
C LEU A 16 16.98 -15.29 19.27
N LEU A 17 17.67 -14.29 18.71
CA LEU A 17 18.13 -14.30 17.32
C LEU A 17 19.23 -15.34 17.05
N LYS A 18 20.09 -15.66 18.02
CA LYS A 18 21.06 -16.78 17.88
C LYS A 18 20.36 -18.13 17.77
N GLY A 19 19.24 -18.30 18.47
CA GLY A 19 18.43 -19.52 18.44
C GLY A 19 17.37 -19.58 17.33
N LEU A 20 17.31 -18.58 16.44
CA LEU A 20 16.18 -18.35 15.53
C LEU A 20 15.80 -19.61 14.73
N HIS A 21 16.77 -20.23 14.05
CA HIS A 21 16.54 -21.44 13.24
C HIS A 21 15.88 -22.58 14.03
N ARG A 22 16.32 -22.81 15.26
CA ARG A 22 15.80 -23.87 16.13
C ARG A 22 14.40 -23.53 16.63
N ILE A 23 14.11 -22.25 16.89
CA ILE A 23 12.82 -21.83 17.43
C ILE A 23 11.74 -21.92 16.36
N VAL A 24 12.04 -21.54 15.12
CA VAL A 24 11.04 -21.48 14.04
C VAL A 24 10.88 -22.79 13.25
N SER A 25 11.78 -23.77 13.42
CA SER A 25 11.75 -25.03 12.65
C SER A 25 10.46 -25.82 12.84
N ASP A 26 9.90 -25.79 14.05
CA ASP A 26 8.77 -26.61 14.45
C ASP A 26 7.44 -25.83 14.40
N LEU A 27 7.48 -24.57 13.96
CA LEU A 27 6.32 -23.69 13.93
C LEU A 27 5.55 -23.80 12.62
N GLU A 28 4.22 -23.75 12.74
CA GLU A 28 3.35 -23.56 11.58
C GLU A 28 3.49 -22.16 11.00
N THR A 29 3.12 -21.98 9.72
CA THR A 29 3.30 -20.70 9.01
C THR A 29 2.70 -19.49 9.75
N HIS A 30 1.50 -19.64 10.33
CA HIS A 30 0.86 -18.56 11.07
C HIS A 30 1.61 -18.21 12.37
N GLN A 31 2.17 -19.22 13.05
CA GLN A 31 2.98 -19.05 14.26
C GLN A 31 4.32 -18.40 13.94
N VAL A 32 4.94 -18.74 12.80
CA VAL A 32 6.12 -18.05 12.29
C VAL A 32 5.82 -16.57 12.10
N HIS A 33 4.71 -16.22 11.45
CA HIS A 33 4.33 -14.80 11.25
C HIS A 33 4.17 -14.05 12.57
N THR A 34 3.48 -14.64 13.55
CA THR A 34 3.32 -14.05 14.89
C THR A 34 4.63 -13.94 15.65
N PHE A 35 5.52 -14.94 15.54
CA PHE A 35 6.84 -14.90 16.16
C PHE A 35 7.66 -13.72 15.61
N TYR A 36 7.75 -13.59 14.29
CA TYR A 36 8.47 -12.49 13.64
C TYR A 36 7.88 -11.12 14.01
N GLU A 37 6.55 -11.00 14.08
CA GLU A 37 5.86 -9.79 14.54
C GLU A 37 6.26 -9.44 15.99
N ALA A 38 6.26 -10.41 16.90
CA ALA A 38 6.60 -10.21 18.30
C ALA A 38 8.07 -9.79 18.47
N VAL A 39 9.01 -10.44 17.77
CA VAL A 39 10.43 -10.07 17.84
C VAL A 39 10.65 -8.69 17.24
N ALA A 40 10.02 -8.36 16.11
CA ALA A 40 10.08 -7.02 15.52
C ALA A 40 9.54 -5.93 16.48
N ALA A 41 8.48 -6.21 17.22
CA ALA A 41 7.97 -5.30 18.26
C ALA A 41 8.98 -5.10 19.41
N MET A 42 9.78 -6.12 19.76
CA MET A 42 10.89 -5.95 20.71
C MET A 42 11.99 -5.05 20.13
N LEU A 43 12.34 -5.23 18.85
CA LEU A 43 13.33 -4.41 18.15
C LEU A 43 12.87 -2.94 18.03
N ALA A 44 11.56 -2.68 17.98
CA ALA A 44 11.02 -1.32 17.95
C ALA A 44 11.47 -0.48 19.17
N ALA A 45 11.75 -1.13 20.31
CA ALA A 45 12.23 -0.49 21.53
C ALA A 45 13.73 -0.15 21.51
N GLU A 46 14.50 -0.60 20.51
CA GLU A 46 15.89 -0.20 20.33
C GLU A 46 15.96 1.27 19.91
N LEU A 47 16.83 2.06 20.55
CA LEU A 47 16.98 3.48 20.28
C LEU A 47 18.16 3.77 19.35
N ASP A 48 19.16 2.89 19.35
CA ASP A 48 20.30 3.00 18.43
C ASP A 48 19.91 2.51 17.03
N ALA A 49 19.90 3.42 16.05
CA ALA A 49 19.46 3.12 14.69
C ALA A 49 20.35 2.07 14.01
N GLY A 50 21.67 2.14 14.19
CA GLY A 50 22.61 1.20 13.57
C GLY A 50 22.46 -0.22 14.14
N ARG A 51 22.33 -0.34 15.46
CA ARG A 51 22.07 -1.61 16.14
C ARG A 51 20.71 -2.18 15.78
N LYS A 52 19.67 -1.34 15.69
CA LYS A 52 18.33 -1.75 15.23
C LYS A 52 18.40 -2.35 13.83
N GLU A 53 19.14 -1.73 12.92
CA GLU A 53 19.36 -2.23 11.56
C GLU A 53 20.08 -3.59 11.55
N VAL A 54 21.14 -3.74 12.34
CA VAL A 54 21.86 -5.02 12.48
C VAL A 54 20.94 -6.12 13.04
N LEU A 55 20.16 -5.83 14.08
CA LEU A 55 19.22 -6.78 14.68
C LEU A 55 18.10 -7.15 13.70
N LEU A 56 17.60 -6.20 12.91
CA LEU A 56 16.61 -6.49 11.86
C LEU A 56 17.20 -7.39 10.78
N GLY A 57 18.43 -7.13 10.33
CA GLY A 57 19.12 -7.98 9.37
C GLY A 57 19.23 -9.43 9.84
N ARG A 58 19.57 -9.63 11.13
CA ARG A 58 19.61 -10.97 11.77
C ARG A 58 18.22 -11.61 11.89
N LEU A 59 17.18 -10.84 12.20
CA LEU A 59 15.81 -11.35 12.23
C LEU A 59 15.39 -11.86 10.84
N MET A 60 15.70 -11.10 9.80
CA MET A 60 15.27 -11.35 8.43
C MET A 60 16.17 -12.30 7.63
N GLU A 61 17.24 -12.82 8.22
CA GLU A 61 18.22 -13.72 7.58
C GLU A 61 17.53 -14.91 6.88
N LEU A 62 16.74 -15.70 7.60
CA LEU A 62 16.02 -16.85 7.07
C LEU A 62 15.06 -16.52 5.90
N PRO A 63 14.12 -15.54 6.04
CA PRO A 63 13.30 -15.09 4.92
C PRO A 63 14.10 -14.58 3.73
N ASN A 64 15.22 -13.90 3.96
CA ASN A 64 16.06 -13.34 2.91
C ASN A 64 16.82 -14.43 2.14
N GLU A 65 17.34 -15.45 2.84
CA GLU A 65 17.93 -16.62 2.20
C GLU A 65 16.92 -17.37 1.34
N ALA A 66 15.71 -17.61 1.88
CA ALA A 66 14.63 -18.24 1.13
C ALA A 66 14.22 -17.41 -0.10
N TRP A 67 14.09 -16.09 0.05
CA TRP A 67 13.80 -15.18 -1.05
C TRP A 67 14.87 -15.26 -2.15
N LYS A 68 16.14 -15.18 -1.76
CA LYS A 68 17.29 -15.28 -2.68
C LYS A 68 17.30 -16.61 -3.43
N ALA A 69 16.98 -17.72 -2.75
CA ALA A 69 16.90 -19.03 -3.39
C ALA A 69 15.77 -19.09 -4.44
N ILE A 70 14.59 -18.54 -4.13
CA ILE A 70 13.47 -18.45 -5.08
C ILE A 70 13.87 -17.60 -6.29
N MET A 71 14.51 -16.45 -6.08
CA MET A 71 14.94 -15.56 -7.17
C MET A 71 16.02 -16.22 -8.04
N ALA A 72 16.97 -16.94 -7.44
CA ALA A 72 17.97 -17.71 -8.18
C ALA A 72 17.33 -18.83 -9.02
N GLN A 73 16.32 -19.51 -8.48
CA GLN A 73 15.57 -20.52 -9.22
C GLN A 73 14.79 -19.87 -10.38
N ALA A 74 14.09 -18.76 -10.13
CA ALA A 74 13.35 -18.02 -11.14
C ALA A 74 14.24 -17.48 -12.28
N ALA A 75 15.48 -17.11 -11.98
CA ALA A 75 16.45 -16.67 -12.99
C ALA A 75 16.85 -17.79 -13.96
N SER A 76 16.76 -19.06 -13.53
CA SER A 76 16.99 -20.23 -14.38
C SER A 76 15.72 -20.75 -15.05
N ASP A 77 14.59 -20.72 -14.34
CA ASP A 77 13.27 -21.08 -14.86
C ASP A 77 12.18 -20.20 -14.23
N ILE A 78 11.69 -19.24 -15.01
CA ILE A 78 10.62 -18.33 -14.59
C ILE A 78 9.33 -19.06 -14.22
N ASN A 79 9.10 -20.28 -14.74
CA ASN A 79 7.91 -21.05 -14.43
C ASN A 79 7.83 -21.46 -12.96
N PHE A 80 8.96 -21.48 -12.25
CA PHE A 80 8.95 -21.71 -10.82
C PHE A 80 8.11 -20.66 -10.09
N LEU A 81 8.16 -19.38 -10.51
CA LEU A 81 7.33 -18.31 -9.93
C LEU A 81 5.83 -18.60 -10.11
N TYR A 82 5.44 -19.27 -11.19
CA TYR A 82 4.04 -19.57 -11.48
C TYR A 82 3.56 -20.88 -10.84
N SER A 83 4.47 -21.67 -10.27
CA SER A 83 4.13 -22.91 -9.59
C SER A 83 3.39 -22.65 -8.28
N SER A 84 2.49 -23.56 -7.89
CA SER A 84 1.78 -23.45 -6.60
C SER A 84 2.73 -23.35 -5.41
N GLN A 85 3.88 -24.02 -5.47
CA GLN A 85 4.91 -23.96 -4.44
C GLN A 85 5.60 -22.60 -4.39
N GLY A 86 6.08 -22.09 -5.52
CA GLY A 86 6.74 -20.79 -5.61
C GLY A 86 5.85 -19.65 -5.12
N ILE A 87 4.58 -19.62 -5.57
CA ILE A 87 3.62 -18.60 -5.15
C ILE A 87 3.37 -18.65 -3.63
N LYS A 88 3.22 -19.84 -3.04
CA LYS A 88 2.99 -20.00 -1.59
C LYS A 88 4.18 -19.51 -0.76
N GLU A 89 5.41 -19.84 -1.14
CA GLU A 89 6.60 -19.37 -0.42
C GLU A 89 6.80 -17.86 -0.55
N ILE A 90 6.54 -17.29 -1.74
CA ILE A 90 6.55 -15.83 -1.94
C ILE A 90 5.52 -15.14 -1.04
N ILE A 91 4.27 -15.63 -1.02
CA ILE A 91 3.22 -15.10 -0.12
C ILE A 91 3.67 -15.17 1.34
N LYS A 92 4.24 -16.31 1.76
CA LYS A 92 4.71 -16.51 3.14
C LYS A 92 5.80 -15.51 3.51
N ILE A 93 6.81 -15.32 2.66
CA ILE A 93 7.93 -14.38 2.88
C ILE A 93 7.44 -12.94 2.91
N ILE A 94 6.61 -12.54 1.94
CA ILE A 94 6.08 -11.17 1.88
C ILE A 94 5.21 -10.89 3.11
N ARG A 95 4.36 -11.84 3.53
CA ARG A 95 3.54 -11.67 4.73
C ARG A 95 4.38 -11.55 6.00
N THR A 96 5.49 -12.29 6.12
CA THR A 96 6.46 -12.08 7.21
C THR A 96 7.00 -10.66 7.18
N ASN A 97 7.40 -10.16 6.00
CA ASN A 97 7.87 -8.78 5.84
C ASN A 97 6.80 -7.74 6.22
N VAL A 98 5.52 -7.95 5.85
CA VAL A 98 4.41 -7.07 6.24
C VAL A 98 4.31 -6.99 7.77
N ARG A 99 4.36 -8.14 8.45
CA ARG A 99 4.26 -8.24 9.91
C ARG A 99 5.41 -7.52 10.60
N VAL A 100 6.64 -7.78 10.14
CA VAL A 100 7.85 -7.14 10.67
C VAL A 100 7.83 -5.64 10.42
N CYS A 101 7.49 -5.20 9.20
CA CYS A 101 7.41 -3.79 8.83
C CYS A 101 6.43 -3.03 9.73
N LYS A 102 5.25 -3.58 10.02
CA LYS A 102 4.25 -2.95 10.90
C LYS A 102 4.72 -2.92 12.35
N ALA A 103 5.29 -4.01 12.86
CA ALA A 103 5.66 -4.13 14.27
C ALA A 103 6.93 -3.34 14.63
N ILE A 104 7.93 -3.30 13.77
CA ILE A 104 9.17 -2.56 14.03
C ILE A 104 8.95 -1.03 14.02
N THR A 105 7.83 -0.60 13.45
CA THR A 105 7.47 0.82 13.26
C THR A 105 6.33 1.25 14.18
N SER A 106 5.61 0.31 14.79
CA SER A 106 4.63 0.57 15.84
C SER A 106 5.34 0.93 17.14
N THR A 107 5.75 2.19 17.30
CA THR A 107 6.09 2.70 18.64
C THR A 107 4.82 3.19 19.32
N ASN A 108 4.44 2.54 20.43
CA ASN A 108 3.45 3.02 21.40
C ASN A 108 3.86 4.34 22.10
N MET A 109 4.97 4.96 21.71
CA MET A 109 5.30 6.32 22.11
C MET A 109 4.58 7.31 21.19
N LYS A 110 3.28 7.47 21.42
CA LYS A 110 2.67 8.78 21.25
C LYS A 110 3.30 9.66 22.32
N ASP A 111 3.95 10.76 21.93
CA ASP A 111 4.18 11.79 22.92
C ASP A 111 2.81 12.29 23.46
N GLY A 112 2.80 13.08 24.53
CA GLY A 112 1.56 13.65 25.06
C GLY A 112 0.77 14.53 24.08
N SER A 113 1.28 14.75 22.85
CA SER A 113 0.63 15.47 21.75
C SER A 113 0.06 14.55 20.66
N GLY A 114 0.24 13.24 20.77
CA GLY A 114 -0.21 12.26 19.76
C GLY A 114 0.72 12.12 18.56
N GLN A 115 1.92 12.73 18.59
CA GLN A 115 2.94 12.58 17.54
C GLN A 115 3.90 11.43 17.84
N VAL A 116 4.33 10.76 16.78
CA VAL A 116 5.31 9.67 16.82
C VAL A 116 6.70 10.28 17.02
N ALA A 117 7.43 9.79 18.02
CA ALA A 117 8.78 10.29 18.32
C ALA A 117 9.73 10.18 17.10
N PRO A 118 10.55 11.20 16.81
CA PRO A 118 11.40 11.25 15.61
C PRO A 118 12.47 10.15 15.51
N SER A 119 12.81 9.46 16.62
CA SER A 119 13.71 8.30 16.65
C SER A 119 13.05 6.95 16.30
N ALA A 120 11.73 6.93 16.14
CA ALA A 120 10.96 5.75 15.72
C ALA A 120 10.89 5.58 14.20
N ALA A 121 11.33 6.58 13.44
CA ALA A 121 11.21 6.60 11.99
C ALA A 121 12.33 5.77 11.34
N ASN A 122 11.93 4.68 10.69
CA ASN A 122 12.69 3.89 9.72
C ASN A 122 13.69 2.84 10.20
N GLY A 123 13.18 1.85 10.94
CA GLY A 123 13.88 0.57 11.09
C GLY A 123 13.88 -0.32 9.84
N PHE A 124 12.95 -0.14 8.89
CA PHE A 124 12.69 -1.15 7.83
C PHE A 124 13.29 -0.81 6.44
N ASN A 125 13.93 0.35 6.26
CA ASN A 125 14.41 0.80 4.95
C ASN A 125 15.43 -0.15 4.31
N SER A 126 16.37 -0.67 5.09
CA SER A 126 17.40 -1.59 4.60
C SER A 126 16.78 -2.91 4.12
N GLN A 127 15.87 -3.47 4.91
CA GLN A 127 15.13 -4.67 4.53
C GLN A 127 14.25 -4.44 3.30
N MET A 128 13.57 -3.30 3.22
CA MET A 128 12.78 -2.95 2.04
C MET A 128 13.67 -2.83 0.81
N GLY A 129 14.79 -2.10 0.91
CA GLY A 129 15.77 -1.95 -0.17
C GLY A 129 16.31 -3.29 -0.68
N TYR A 130 16.47 -4.28 0.20
CA TYR A 130 16.93 -5.62 -0.17
C TYR A 130 15.97 -6.37 -1.10
N ILE A 131 14.65 -6.33 -0.83
CA ILE A 131 13.65 -7.11 -1.57
C ILE A 131 12.91 -6.32 -2.66
N PHE A 132 13.00 -4.99 -2.64
CA PHE A 132 12.07 -4.11 -3.38
C PHE A 132 12.03 -4.37 -4.87
N GLN A 133 13.19 -4.37 -5.55
CA GLN A 133 13.23 -4.47 -7.00
C GLN A 133 12.75 -5.86 -7.48
N ASP A 134 13.21 -6.92 -6.83
CA ASP A 134 12.78 -8.28 -7.14
C ASP A 134 11.28 -8.47 -6.89
N MET A 135 10.76 -7.88 -5.80
CA MET A 135 9.32 -7.93 -5.51
C MET A 135 8.50 -7.25 -6.61
N LEU A 136 8.92 -6.08 -7.10
CA LEU A 136 8.25 -5.41 -8.23
C LEU A 136 8.33 -6.23 -9.53
N ASN A 137 9.48 -6.88 -9.79
CA ASN A 137 9.64 -7.75 -10.94
C ASN A 137 8.71 -8.98 -10.87
N VAL A 138 8.59 -9.60 -9.70
CA VAL A 138 7.64 -10.70 -9.45
C VAL A 138 6.20 -10.23 -9.63
N TYR A 139 5.85 -9.05 -9.11
CA TYR A 139 4.54 -8.44 -9.28
C TYR A 139 4.20 -8.27 -10.77
N ALA A 140 5.13 -7.71 -11.56
CA ALA A 140 4.98 -7.51 -12.99
C ALA A 140 4.89 -8.84 -13.77
N ALA A 141 5.68 -9.84 -13.40
CA ALA A 141 5.63 -11.17 -13.99
C ALA A 141 4.25 -11.84 -13.77
N TYR A 142 3.66 -11.67 -12.58
CA TYR A 142 2.29 -12.13 -12.31
C TYR A 142 1.25 -11.35 -13.10
N THR A 143 1.39 -10.03 -13.24
CA THR A 143 0.50 -9.24 -14.10
C THR A 143 0.49 -9.75 -15.54
N GLN A 144 1.66 -9.95 -16.14
CA GLN A 144 1.77 -10.47 -17.50
C GLN A 144 1.17 -11.87 -17.61
N ARG A 145 1.45 -12.75 -16.64
CA ARG A 145 0.91 -14.10 -16.65
C ARG A 145 -0.62 -14.11 -16.52
N ILE A 146 -1.19 -13.29 -15.65
CA ILE A 146 -2.64 -13.13 -15.50
C ILE A 146 -3.27 -12.63 -16.81
N ALA A 147 -2.64 -11.65 -17.47
CA ALA A 147 -3.12 -11.14 -18.75
C ALA A 147 -3.17 -12.25 -19.82
N GLN A 148 -2.15 -13.11 -19.91
CA GLN A 148 -2.15 -14.27 -20.82
C GLN A 148 -3.32 -15.24 -20.55
N PHE A 149 -3.62 -15.52 -19.27
CA PHE A 149 -4.76 -16.35 -18.91
C PHE A 149 -6.09 -15.73 -19.35
N VAL A 150 -6.24 -14.42 -19.19
CA VAL A 150 -7.45 -13.69 -19.61
C VAL A 150 -7.58 -13.62 -21.12
N GLU A 151 -6.47 -13.44 -21.85
CA GLU A 151 -6.45 -13.44 -23.31
C GLU A 151 -6.88 -14.79 -23.89
N GLN A 152 -6.46 -15.90 -23.27
CA GLN A 152 -6.78 -17.26 -23.73
C GLN A 152 -8.15 -17.75 -23.27
N GLY A 153 -8.54 -17.44 -22.03
CA GLY A 153 -9.74 -18.00 -21.37
C GLY A 153 -10.87 -17.00 -21.16
N GLY A 154 -10.73 -15.75 -21.59
CA GLY A 154 -11.64 -14.67 -21.29
C GLY A 154 -11.64 -14.26 -19.80
N GLU A 155 -12.56 -13.37 -19.41
CA GLU A 155 -12.62 -12.86 -18.03
C GLU A 155 -12.86 -13.93 -16.97
N ILE A 156 -13.48 -15.07 -17.33
CA ILE A 156 -13.70 -16.17 -16.39
C ILE A 156 -12.40 -16.80 -15.89
N ALA A 157 -11.30 -16.67 -16.64
CA ALA A 157 -9.98 -17.13 -16.24
C ALA A 157 -9.50 -16.49 -14.93
N VAL A 158 -10.00 -15.29 -14.58
CA VAL A 158 -9.71 -14.62 -13.31
C VAL A 158 -10.15 -15.44 -12.09
N LYS A 159 -11.14 -16.32 -12.25
CA LYS A 159 -11.66 -17.18 -11.19
C LYS A 159 -10.86 -18.49 -11.03
N SER A 160 -9.93 -18.79 -11.96
CA SER A 160 -9.06 -19.97 -11.87
C SER A 160 -8.23 -19.97 -10.60
N SER A 161 -7.80 -21.15 -10.16
CA SER A 161 -7.01 -21.28 -8.92
C SER A 161 -5.64 -20.62 -9.03
N GLU A 162 -5.06 -20.67 -10.22
CA GLU A 162 -3.75 -20.18 -10.61
C GLU A 162 -3.74 -18.65 -10.62
N VAL A 163 -4.73 -18.04 -11.29
CA VAL A 163 -4.88 -16.58 -11.28
C VAL A 163 -5.17 -16.07 -9.88
N ARG A 164 -6.05 -16.72 -9.11
CA ARG A 164 -6.32 -16.34 -7.72
C ARG A 164 -5.08 -16.40 -6.84
N ALA A 165 -4.21 -17.39 -7.03
CA ALA A 165 -2.96 -17.52 -6.29
C ALA A 165 -1.97 -16.37 -6.63
N MET A 166 -1.75 -16.09 -7.91
CA MET A 166 -0.89 -14.97 -8.35
C MET A 166 -1.43 -13.62 -7.86
N ARG A 167 -2.73 -13.40 -7.97
CA ARG A 167 -3.43 -12.23 -7.42
C ARG A 167 -3.23 -12.11 -5.91
N SER A 168 -3.27 -13.22 -5.16
CA SER A 168 -3.00 -13.21 -3.73
C SER A 168 -1.57 -12.76 -3.41
N ALA A 169 -0.58 -13.17 -4.20
CA ALA A 169 0.79 -12.70 -4.03
C ALA A 169 0.90 -11.19 -4.33
N LYS A 170 0.27 -10.70 -5.41
CA LYS A 170 0.19 -9.27 -5.74
C LYS A 170 -0.40 -8.46 -4.59
N ARG A 171 -1.52 -8.90 -3.99
CA ARG A 171 -2.14 -8.22 -2.84
C ARG A 171 -1.21 -8.14 -1.63
N GLU A 172 -0.46 -9.20 -1.33
CA GLU A 172 0.51 -9.15 -0.24
C GLU A 172 1.67 -8.19 -0.53
N SER A 173 2.15 -8.11 -1.79
CA SER A 173 3.13 -7.09 -2.19
C SER A 173 2.60 -5.67 -1.98
N LEU A 174 1.35 -5.40 -2.37
CA LEU A 174 0.70 -4.10 -2.15
C LEU A 174 0.57 -3.77 -0.66
N ARG A 175 0.22 -4.75 0.17
CA ARG A 175 0.16 -4.58 1.64
C ARG A 175 1.52 -4.28 2.26
N LEU A 176 2.60 -4.83 1.71
CA LEU A 176 3.95 -4.51 2.15
C LEU A 176 4.35 -3.09 1.75
N LEU A 177 4.07 -2.70 0.51
CA LEU A 177 4.27 -1.33 0.03
C LEU A 177 3.51 -0.32 0.90
N ASP A 178 2.25 -0.63 1.22
CA ASP A 178 1.40 0.20 2.08
C ASP A 178 1.99 0.33 3.49
N ALA A 179 2.32 -0.80 4.13
CA ALA A 179 2.96 -0.82 5.45
C ALA A 179 4.28 -0.03 5.47
N PHE A 180 5.07 -0.16 4.41
CA PHE A 180 6.33 0.57 4.26
C PHE A 180 6.10 2.08 4.15
N VAL A 181 5.17 2.53 3.31
CA VAL A 181 4.84 3.96 3.19
C VAL A 181 4.32 4.53 4.51
N VAL A 182 3.45 3.80 5.22
CA VAL A 182 2.99 4.21 6.56
C VAL A 182 4.19 4.39 7.50
N SER A 183 5.12 3.43 7.50
CA SER A 183 6.29 3.47 8.39
C SER A 183 7.25 4.62 8.12
N ALA A 184 7.35 5.05 6.85
CA ALA A 184 8.40 5.93 6.40
C ALA A 184 8.13 7.42 6.55
N THR A 185 7.11 7.79 7.33
CA THR A 185 6.65 9.18 7.42
C THR A 185 6.76 9.82 8.79
N GLY A 186 7.48 9.17 9.71
CA GLY A 186 7.76 9.72 11.04
C GLY A 186 8.65 10.97 11.04
N ASN A 187 9.46 11.21 9.99
CA ASN A 187 10.22 12.45 9.83
C ASN A 187 10.43 12.83 8.34
N ASP A 188 10.87 14.06 8.07
CA ASP A 188 11.02 14.59 6.69
C ASP A 188 12.06 13.82 5.87
N ALA A 189 13.21 13.47 6.46
CA ALA A 189 14.28 12.75 5.75
C ALA A 189 13.80 11.38 5.26
N SER A 190 13.07 10.67 6.11
CA SER A 190 12.43 9.39 5.81
C SER A 190 11.43 9.49 4.65
N ARG A 191 10.62 10.56 4.64
CA ARG A 191 9.69 10.84 3.54
C ARG A 191 10.43 11.06 2.22
N GLN A 192 11.53 11.82 2.25
CA GLN A 192 12.33 12.09 1.06
C GLN A 192 12.96 10.82 0.48
N VAL A 193 13.43 9.90 1.33
CA VAL A 193 13.97 8.60 0.87
C VAL A 193 12.90 7.82 0.10
N VAL A 194 11.67 7.75 0.60
CA VAL A 194 10.57 7.07 -0.13
C VAL A 194 10.28 7.76 -1.45
N ILE A 195 10.14 9.08 -1.45
CA ILE A 195 9.81 9.86 -2.65
C ILE A 195 10.87 9.68 -3.74
N GLN A 196 12.15 9.70 -3.36
CA GLN A 196 13.25 9.71 -4.33
C GLN A 196 13.64 8.31 -4.81
N HIS A 197 13.63 7.32 -3.92
CA HIS A 197 14.21 6.00 -4.22
C HIS A 197 13.18 4.89 -4.46
N PHE A 198 11.96 5.00 -3.90
CA PHE A 198 10.97 3.92 -3.96
C PHE A 198 9.74 4.29 -4.79
N LEU A 199 9.22 5.50 -4.60
CA LEU A 199 7.95 5.93 -5.19
C LEU A 199 7.92 5.87 -6.72
N PRO A 200 8.97 6.24 -7.48
CA PRO A 200 8.91 6.24 -8.95
C PRO A 200 8.69 4.83 -9.53
N ALA A 201 9.49 3.85 -9.12
CA ALA A 201 9.38 2.47 -9.58
C ALA A 201 8.10 1.79 -9.06
N MET A 202 7.69 2.12 -7.83
CA MET A 202 6.44 1.65 -7.24
C MET A 202 5.25 2.10 -8.09
N LEU A 203 5.12 3.42 -8.35
CA LEU A 203 4.02 3.97 -9.14
C LEU A 203 4.03 3.49 -10.58
N GLU A 204 5.21 3.41 -11.22
CA GLU A 204 5.33 2.86 -12.58
C GLU A 204 4.72 1.46 -12.66
N THR A 205 5.07 0.59 -11.71
CA THR A 205 4.62 -0.80 -11.71
C THR A 205 3.13 -0.92 -11.41
N VAL A 206 2.65 -0.29 -10.33
CA VAL A 206 1.26 -0.49 -9.86
C VAL A 206 0.24 0.25 -10.72
N LEU A 207 0.56 1.45 -11.23
CA LEU A 207 -0.38 2.21 -12.06
C LEU A 207 -0.55 1.56 -13.43
N THR A 208 0.54 1.14 -14.07
CA THR A 208 0.51 0.46 -15.37
C THR A 208 -0.24 -0.86 -15.29
N ASP A 209 -0.01 -1.64 -14.23
CA ASP A 209 -0.77 -2.87 -13.98
C ASP A 209 -2.26 -2.60 -13.78
N TYR A 210 -2.60 -1.66 -12.89
CA TYR A 210 -3.98 -1.37 -12.54
C TYR A 210 -4.76 -0.85 -13.74
N GLN A 211 -4.20 0.09 -14.51
CA GLN A 211 -4.86 0.68 -15.68
C GLN A 211 -5.17 -0.36 -16.75
N ASN A 212 -4.20 -1.24 -17.07
CA ASN A 212 -4.28 -2.19 -18.18
C ASN A 212 -4.97 -3.51 -17.84
N SER A 213 -5.18 -3.83 -16.56
CA SER A 213 -5.87 -5.05 -16.15
C SER A 213 -7.38 -4.98 -16.42
N VAL A 214 -8.01 -6.09 -16.77
CA VAL A 214 -9.48 -6.22 -16.84
C VAL A 214 -10.11 -5.98 -15.46
N SER A 215 -11.37 -5.52 -15.41
CA SER A 215 -12.04 -5.13 -14.16
C SER A 215 -11.97 -6.20 -13.06
N GLY A 216 -12.19 -7.47 -13.40
CA GLY A 216 -12.11 -8.57 -12.43
C GLY A 216 -10.71 -8.83 -11.85
N ALA A 217 -9.65 -8.39 -12.53
CA ALA A 217 -8.26 -8.60 -12.15
C ALA A 217 -7.61 -7.37 -11.48
N LYS A 218 -8.26 -6.20 -11.48
CA LYS A 218 -7.78 -5.01 -10.76
C LYS A 218 -7.86 -5.24 -9.25
N GLU A 219 -6.76 -5.05 -8.52
CA GLU A 219 -6.73 -5.21 -7.06
C GLU A 219 -7.17 -3.91 -6.36
N SER A 220 -8.13 -4.00 -5.43
CA SER A 220 -8.64 -2.87 -4.66
C SER A 220 -7.54 -2.25 -3.77
N GLU A 221 -6.56 -3.04 -3.32
CA GLU A 221 -5.43 -2.57 -2.53
C GLU A 221 -4.53 -1.55 -3.26
N VAL A 222 -4.58 -1.47 -4.60
CA VAL A 222 -3.86 -0.39 -5.32
C VAL A 222 -4.41 0.97 -4.94
N LEU A 223 -5.75 1.12 -4.90
CA LEU A 223 -6.40 2.38 -4.53
C LEU A 223 -6.10 2.75 -3.07
N SER A 224 -6.10 1.76 -2.18
CA SER A 224 -5.74 1.94 -0.77
C SER A 224 -4.30 2.40 -0.61
N LEU A 225 -3.35 1.75 -1.30
CA LEU A 225 -1.94 2.15 -1.31
C LEU A 225 -1.76 3.60 -1.81
N LEU A 226 -2.47 3.99 -2.88
CA LEU A 226 -2.40 5.35 -3.42
C LEU A 226 -2.97 6.38 -2.44
N ALA A 227 -4.07 6.07 -1.76
CA ALA A 227 -4.61 6.91 -0.69
C ALA A 227 -3.60 7.06 0.46
N THR A 228 -2.97 5.97 0.90
CA THR A 228 -1.90 5.98 1.90
C THR A 228 -0.73 6.85 1.46
N ILE A 229 -0.25 6.69 0.23
CA ILE A 229 0.83 7.52 -0.36
C ILE A 229 0.50 9.01 -0.26
N ILE A 230 -0.71 9.41 -0.62
CA ILE A 230 -1.13 10.83 -0.56
C ILE A 230 -1.28 11.32 0.88
N ASN A 231 -1.94 10.55 1.75
CA ASN A 231 -2.08 10.91 3.17
C ASN A 231 -0.74 11.10 3.88
N ARG A 232 0.25 10.29 3.49
CA ARG A 232 1.55 10.22 4.16
C ARG A 232 2.58 11.18 3.57
N LEU A 233 2.61 11.37 2.26
CA LEU A 233 3.57 12.24 1.58
C LEU A 233 3.02 13.64 1.30
N LYS A 234 1.70 13.81 1.35
CA LYS A 234 0.98 15.10 1.27
C LYS A 234 1.45 15.96 0.09
N LYS A 235 1.62 17.27 0.32
CA LYS A 235 2.02 18.26 -0.69
C LYS A 235 3.34 17.94 -1.40
N SER A 236 4.19 17.07 -0.85
CA SER A 236 5.46 16.70 -1.49
C SER A 236 5.28 15.91 -2.79
N ILE A 237 4.08 15.37 -3.06
CA ILE A 237 3.78 14.62 -4.28
C ILE A 237 2.66 15.23 -5.13
N THR A 238 2.25 16.47 -4.88
CA THR A 238 1.18 17.17 -5.63
C THR A 238 1.39 17.07 -7.15
N GLN A 239 2.63 17.24 -7.63
CA GLN A 239 2.94 17.14 -9.08
C GLN A 239 2.76 15.73 -9.67
N THR A 240 2.76 14.70 -8.82
CA THR A 240 2.58 13.30 -9.21
C THR A 240 1.12 12.88 -9.21
N VAL A 241 0.25 13.57 -8.45
CA VAL A 241 -1.16 13.21 -8.29
C VAL A 241 -1.94 13.17 -9.61
N PRO A 242 -1.78 14.12 -10.57
CA PRO A 242 -2.47 14.03 -11.85
C PRO A 242 -2.20 12.71 -12.60
N ARG A 243 -0.95 12.21 -12.55
CA ARG A 243 -0.59 10.91 -13.14
C ARG A 243 -1.31 9.75 -12.45
N ILE A 244 -1.41 9.78 -11.12
CA ILE A 244 -2.13 8.78 -10.34
C ILE A 244 -3.59 8.75 -10.77
N LEU A 245 -4.26 9.91 -10.80
CA LEU A 245 -5.67 10.02 -11.14
C LEU A 245 -5.94 9.59 -12.58
N ASN A 246 -5.11 9.98 -13.55
CA ASN A 246 -5.27 9.55 -14.94
C ASN A 246 -5.25 8.02 -15.10
N ALA A 247 -4.45 7.30 -14.30
CA ALA A 247 -4.34 5.85 -14.40
C ALA A 247 -5.51 5.10 -13.77
N VAL A 248 -6.09 5.62 -12.68
CA VAL A 248 -7.05 4.86 -11.85
C VAL A 248 -8.47 5.41 -11.88
N PHE A 249 -8.69 6.68 -12.20
CA PHE A 249 -9.97 7.34 -11.95
C PHE A 249 -11.09 6.79 -12.82
N GLU A 250 -10.97 6.97 -14.14
CA GLU A 250 -12.01 6.60 -15.10
C GLU A 250 -12.29 5.09 -15.08
N CYS A 251 -11.23 4.28 -15.15
CA CYS A 251 -11.39 2.82 -15.20
C CYS A 251 -12.00 2.24 -13.91
N THR A 252 -11.79 2.87 -12.75
CA THR A 252 -12.45 2.48 -11.50
C THR A 252 -13.89 2.96 -11.46
N LEU A 253 -14.16 4.20 -11.89
CA LEU A 253 -15.52 4.74 -11.90
C LEU A 253 -16.45 3.90 -12.79
N GLN A 254 -15.97 3.48 -13.95
CA GLN A 254 -16.68 2.56 -14.85
C GLN A 254 -16.96 1.18 -14.22
N MET A 255 -16.19 0.78 -13.20
CA MET A 255 -16.45 -0.48 -12.47
C MET A 255 -17.54 -0.28 -11.42
N ILE A 256 -17.39 0.75 -10.58
CA ILE A 256 -18.21 0.90 -9.37
C ILE A 256 -19.58 1.54 -9.62
N THR A 257 -19.79 2.19 -10.77
CA THR A 257 -21.06 2.88 -11.11
C THR A 257 -22.02 2.05 -11.96
N LYS A 258 -21.60 0.87 -12.45
CA LYS A 258 -22.46 -0.03 -13.25
C LYS A 258 -23.66 -0.54 -12.45
N ASN A 259 -23.44 -0.85 -11.18
CA ASN A 259 -24.47 -1.26 -10.23
C ASN A 259 -23.99 -0.99 -8.80
N PHE A 260 -24.89 -1.16 -7.83
CA PHE A 260 -24.63 -0.86 -6.42
C PHE A 260 -24.01 -2.03 -5.62
N GLU A 261 -23.82 -3.20 -6.23
CA GLU A 261 -23.44 -4.44 -5.53
C GLU A 261 -22.00 -4.89 -5.83
N ASP A 262 -21.52 -4.68 -7.05
CA ASP A 262 -20.20 -5.13 -7.49
C ASP A 262 -19.09 -4.21 -6.97
N PHE A 263 -17.91 -4.81 -6.77
CA PHE A 263 -16.67 -4.13 -6.37
C PHE A 263 -16.78 -3.22 -5.13
N PRO A 264 -17.34 -3.70 -4.00
CA PRO A 264 -17.54 -2.87 -2.80
C PRO A 264 -16.21 -2.37 -2.21
N GLU A 265 -15.15 -3.18 -2.25
CA GLU A 265 -13.82 -2.76 -1.79
C GLU A 265 -13.20 -1.67 -2.67
N HIS A 266 -13.33 -1.77 -4.01
CA HIS A 266 -12.86 -0.73 -4.92
C HIS A 266 -13.60 0.57 -4.68
N ARG A 267 -14.91 0.50 -4.45
CA ARG A 267 -15.74 1.68 -4.13
C ARG A 267 -15.24 2.38 -2.88
N MET A 268 -15.03 1.63 -1.79
CA MET A 268 -14.54 2.19 -0.52
C MET A 268 -13.17 2.84 -0.71
N ASN A 269 -12.21 2.11 -1.26
CA ASN A 269 -10.84 2.60 -1.42
C ASN A 269 -10.74 3.75 -2.45
N PHE A 270 -11.63 3.78 -3.45
CA PHE A 270 -11.71 4.89 -4.41
C PHE A 270 -12.11 6.19 -3.71
N PHE A 271 -13.14 6.18 -2.86
CA PHE A 271 -13.53 7.39 -2.14
C PHE A 271 -12.52 7.79 -1.06
N GLU A 272 -11.82 6.84 -0.44
CA GLU A 272 -10.67 7.15 0.41
C GLU A 272 -9.56 7.87 -0.37
N LEU A 273 -9.27 7.44 -1.61
CA LEU A 273 -8.31 8.12 -2.49
C LEU A 273 -8.78 9.54 -2.85
N VAL A 274 -10.04 9.72 -3.25
CA VAL A 274 -10.60 11.04 -3.56
C VAL A 274 -10.52 11.98 -2.36
N LYS A 275 -10.86 11.47 -1.17
CA LYS A 275 -10.77 12.22 0.08
C LYS A 275 -9.32 12.64 0.37
N ALA A 276 -8.36 11.72 0.26
CA ALA A 276 -6.95 12.01 0.49
C ALA A 276 -6.41 13.07 -0.48
N VAL A 277 -6.79 12.98 -1.76
CA VAL A 277 -6.43 13.99 -2.77
C VAL A 277 -7.01 15.35 -2.40
N ASN A 278 -8.29 15.41 -2.07
CA ASN A 278 -8.96 16.66 -1.71
C ASN A 278 -8.32 17.29 -0.46
N GLU A 279 -7.97 16.49 0.55
CA GLU A 279 -7.40 16.99 1.80
C GLU A 279 -5.95 17.50 1.64
N TYR A 280 -5.11 16.80 0.89
CA TYR A 280 -3.66 17.05 0.89
C TYR A 280 -3.10 17.62 -0.42
N CYS A 281 -3.79 17.40 -1.54
CA CYS A 281 -3.35 17.74 -2.89
C CYS A 281 -4.48 18.37 -3.73
N PHE A 282 -5.35 19.17 -3.09
CA PHE A 282 -6.51 19.81 -3.72
C PHE A 282 -6.23 20.47 -5.08
N GLU A 283 -5.13 21.23 -5.18
CA GLU A 283 -4.70 21.91 -6.41
C GLU A 283 -4.56 20.93 -7.60
N SER A 284 -4.22 19.67 -7.33
CA SER A 284 -4.08 18.64 -8.35
C SER A 284 -5.41 18.25 -9.01
N LEU A 285 -6.55 18.38 -8.30
CA LEU A 285 -7.87 18.12 -8.88
C LEU A 285 -8.17 19.09 -10.02
N PHE A 286 -7.71 20.34 -9.90
CA PHE A 286 -7.95 21.40 -10.89
C PHE A 286 -6.85 21.47 -11.96
N ALA A 287 -5.74 20.75 -11.77
CA ALA A 287 -4.75 20.50 -12.82
C ALA A 287 -5.20 19.41 -13.82
N LEU A 288 -6.28 18.69 -13.53
CA LEU A 288 -6.84 17.68 -14.43
C LEU A 288 -7.56 18.30 -15.63
N PRO A 289 -7.66 17.58 -16.77
CA PRO A 289 -8.59 17.92 -17.84
C PRO A 289 -10.02 18.08 -17.33
N GLN A 290 -10.79 18.99 -17.95
CA GLN A 290 -12.15 19.32 -17.53
C GLN A 290 -13.09 18.11 -17.47
N GLU A 291 -12.90 17.13 -18.36
CA GLU A 291 -13.65 15.87 -18.39
C GLU A 291 -13.45 15.07 -17.08
N LEU A 292 -12.21 14.95 -16.61
CA LEU A 292 -11.92 14.26 -15.35
C LEU A 292 -12.39 15.06 -14.14
N GLN A 293 -12.32 16.39 -14.17
CA GLN A 293 -12.88 17.24 -13.11
C GLN A 293 -14.40 16.99 -12.96
N LYS A 294 -15.11 16.88 -14.09
CA LYS A 294 -16.53 16.52 -14.08
C LYS A 294 -16.74 15.13 -13.48
N LEU A 295 -15.94 14.13 -13.87
CA LEU A 295 -16.04 12.78 -13.30
C LEU A 295 -15.81 12.77 -11.78
N VAL A 296 -14.93 13.64 -11.25
CA VAL A 296 -14.76 13.80 -9.80
C VAL A 296 -16.06 14.22 -9.14
N VAL A 297 -16.69 15.29 -9.64
CA VAL A 297 -17.95 15.80 -9.11
C VAL A 297 -19.07 14.77 -9.26
N ASP A 298 -19.20 14.14 -10.44
CA ASP A 298 -20.20 13.09 -10.69
C ASP A 298 -20.02 11.90 -9.74
N SER A 299 -18.79 11.49 -9.45
CA SER A 299 -18.50 10.40 -8.53
C SER A 299 -18.92 10.72 -7.09
N ILE A 300 -18.76 11.97 -6.66
CA ILE A 300 -19.19 12.44 -5.33
C ILE A 300 -20.72 12.48 -5.26
N ILE A 301 -21.38 12.95 -6.33
CA ILE A 301 -22.84 12.93 -6.43
C ILE A 301 -23.39 11.51 -6.35
N TRP A 302 -22.79 10.61 -7.10
CA TRP A 302 -23.14 9.20 -7.06
C TRP A 302 -22.95 8.60 -5.65
N ALA A 303 -21.86 8.97 -4.96
CA ALA A 303 -21.57 8.49 -3.62
C ALA A 303 -22.63 8.90 -2.60
N PHE A 304 -23.01 10.19 -2.54
CA PHE A 304 -23.99 10.63 -1.54
C PHE A 304 -25.42 10.16 -1.83
N LYS A 305 -25.73 9.77 -3.07
CA LYS A 305 -27.00 9.14 -3.46
C LYS A 305 -27.03 7.63 -3.25
N HIS A 306 -25.93 7.05 -2.79
CA HIS A 306 -25.81 5.61 -2.61
C HIS A 306 -26.76 5.09 -1.53
N THR A 307 -27.29 3.88 -1.71
CA THR A 307 -28.22 3.24 -0.76
C THR A 307 -27.54 2.82 0.53
N GLU A 308 -26.28 2.37 0.44
CA GLU A 308 -25.45 2.08 1.61
C GLU A 308 -25.04 3.35 2.37
N ARG A 309 -25.46 3.43 3.63
CA ARG A 309 -25.22 4.57 4.51
C ARG A 309 -23.75 5.01 4.59
N ASN A 310 -22.82 4.06 4.70
CA ASN A 310 -21.39 4.39 4.84
C ASN A 310 -20.83 5.09 3.60
N VAL A 311 -21.28 4.68 2.41
CA VAL A 311 -20.87 5.31 1.14
C VAL A 311 -21.50 6.70 1.03
N ALA A 312 -22.78 6.82 1.40
CA ALA A 312 -23.49 8.11 1.38
C ALA A 312 -22.86 9.14 2.32
N GLU A 313 -22.57 8.75 3.57
CA GLU A 313 -21.89 9.61 4.55
C GLU A 313 -20.48 10.01 4.09
N THR A 314 -19.73 9.07 3.49
CA THR A 314 -18.41 9.36 2.92
C THR A 314 -18.51 10.34 1.75
N GLY A 315 -19.50 10.19 0.88
CA GLY A 315 -19.79 11.10 -0.23
C GLY A 315 -20.09 12.53 0.24
N LEU A 316 -20.99 12.67 1.22
CA LEU A 316 -21.34 13.96 1.81
C LEU A 316 -20.14 14.61 2.52
N SER A 317 -19.40 13.83 3.31
CA SER A 317 -18.18 14.33 3.98
C SER A 317 -17.13 14.81 2.98
N THR A 318 -16.96 14.07 1.87
CA THR A 318 -16.03 14.43 0.80
C THR A 318 -16.49 15.70 0.07
N LEU A 319 -17.79 15.82 -0.24
CA LEU A 319 -18.35 17.02 -0.85
C LEU A 319 -18.17 18.25 0.05
N PHE A 320 -18.47 18.11 1.34
CA PHE A 320 -18.31 19.21 2.29
C PHE A 320 -16.87 19.69 2.38
N ALA A 321 -15.91 18.76 2.50
CA ALA A 321 -14.49 19.10 2.51
C ALA A 321 -14.05 19.75 1.19
N LEU A 322 -14.56 19.28 0.05
CA LEU A 322 -14.26 19.85 -1.27
C LEU A 322 -14.75 21.31 -1.35
N LEU A 323 -15.99 21.57 -0.92
CA LEU A 323 -16.55 22.93 -0.91
C LEU A 323 -15.79 23.88 0.01
N LEU A 324 -15.32 23.41 1.17
CA LEU A 324 -14.48 24.21 2.06
C LEU A 324 -13.14 24.59 1.40
N ASN A 325 -12.50 23.66 0.69
CA ASN A 325 -11.27 23.94 -0.04
C ASN A 325 -11.50 24.94 -1.18
N ILE A 326 -12.60 24.78 -1.93
CA ILE A 326 -12.98 25.70 -3.01
C ILE A 326 -13.26 27.09 -2.46
N GLN A 327 -13.95 27.20 -1.32
CA GLN A 327 -14.18 28.49 -0.65
C GLN A 327 -12.87 29.19 -0.29
N GLY A 328 -11.83 28.43 0.07
CA GLY A 328 -10.51 28.94 0.40
C GLY A 328 -9.67 29.43 -0.79
N ASP A 329 -10.03 29.06 -2.03
CA ASP A 329 -9.29 29.42 -3.25
C ASP A 329 -10.16 30.22 -4.22
N ALA A 330 -10.02 31.55 -4.18
CA ALA A 330 -10.79 32.46 -5.01
C ALA A 330 -10.57 32.29 -6.53
N GLN A 331 -9.41 31.77 -6.95
CA GLN A 331 -9.10 31.56 -8.38
C GLN A 331 -9.87 30.37 -8.92
N ILE A 332 -9.95 29.30 -8.13
CA ILE A 332 -10.66 28.07 -8.49
C ILE A 332 -12.17 28.22 -8.29
N ALA A 333 -12.59 28.93 -7.24
CA ALA A 333 -13.98 29.10 -6.83
C ALA A 333 -14.91 29.54 -7.95
N ALA A 334 -14.57 30.61 -8.67
CA ALA A 334 -15.44 31.17 -9.69
C ALA A 334 -15.74 30.17 -10.83
N GLY A 335 -14.71 29.46 -11.31
CA GLY A 335 -14.84 28.46 -12.37
C GLY A 335 -15.63 27.23 -11.90
N PHE A 336 -15.36 26.77 -10.68
CA PHE A 336 -16.08 25.65 -10.08
C PHE A 336 -17.57 25.98 -9.89
N TYR A 337 -17.90 27.10 -9.26
CA TYR A 337 -19.29 27.45 -8.99
C TYR A 337 -20.10 27.66 -10.27
N ARG A 338 -19.50 28.28 -11.30
CA ARG A 338 -20.14 28.43 -12.60
C ARG A 338 -20.51 27.08 -13.23
N SER A 339 -19.69 26.05 -13.02
CA SER A 339 -19.84 24.75 -13.67
C SER A 339 -20.68 23.76 -12.87
N PHE A 340 -20.59 23.78 -11.54
CA PHE A 340 -21.10 22.70 -10.68
C PHE A 340 -22.08 23.15 -9.60
N TYR A 341 -22.20 24.45 -9.29
CA TYR A 341 -23.03 24.90 -8.15
C TYR A 341 -24.49 24.49 -8.28
N LEU A 342 -25.12 24.75 -9.42
CA LEU A 342 -26.53 24.41 -9.65
C LEU A 342 -26.78 22.90 -9.66
N VAL A 343 -25.84 22.13 -10.22
CA VAL A 343 -25.93 20.66 -10.26
C VAL A 343 -25.90 20.11 -8.84
N LEU A 344 -24.93 20.53 -8.03
CA LEU A 344 -24.80 20.10 -6.64
C LEU A 344 -26.03 20.47 -5.80
N LEU A 345 -26.60 21.67 -6.00
CA LEU A 345 -27.79 22.11 -5.27
C LEU A 345 -29.06 21.33 -5.65
N GLN A 346 -29.15 20.82 -6.88
CA GLN A 346 -30.28 20.00 -7.34
C GLN A 346 -30.19 18.56 -6.83
N ASP A 347 -28.97 18.06 -6.63
CA ASP A 347 -28.72 16.66 -6.29
C ASP A 347 -28.71 16.39 -4.78
N VAL A 348 -28.31 17.35 -3.96
CA VAL A 348 -28.39 17.33 -2.47
C VAL A 348 -29.83 17.54 -2.02
#